data_AF-A0A7S2IGF9-F1
#
_entry.id   AF-A0A7S2IGF9-F1
#
_cell.length_a   1.000
_cell.length_b   1.000
_cell.length_c   1.000
_cell.angle_alpha   90.00
_cell.angle_beta   90.00
_cell.angle_gamma   90.00
#
_symmetry.space_group_name_H-M   'P 1'
#
loop_
_entity.id
_entity.type
_entity.pdbx_description
1 polymer ?
#
loop_
_entity_poly.entity_id
_entity_poly.type
_entity_poly.pdbx_seq_one_letter_code
_entity_poly.pdbx_strand_id
1 'polypeptide(L)'
;MLIISEKLRFIMMAASFFMHPLESYGRASAYSRNPAVVISKFATAATTTFCNASRRSCLPTLNALRAGATDDYLSSLSSGNGSFSSGATCHGSLVDAAFSAVEIEEQSDATSPDNKNQHSIVLARHFLERTCPRFLASEISNDEDRLIKIGRSIDDLVTRSKTEMENEDVSKVAEELRQSLGLLTEECDILASGKVQVPKIRFGKTELEMPILSLGCMRFQQAWGASIETMDDVSPECQENLINILRYAVKLGVTHIETARGYGSSELQIGEALRMLFENGETRREDLIIQTKVPLRPTATEFREIIERSFKELQLDYVDLLSLHGLNMDEQYDLLLNNGKNGNLIDVVKEYMAKGKIKHLGF
;
A
#
# COMPACT_ATOMS: atom_id res chain seq x y z
N MET A 1 -14.28 14.94 -7.80
CA MET A 1 -13.50 14.08 -8.72
C MET A 1 -12.06 14.06 -8.23
N LEU A 2 -11.38 12.91 -8.24
CA LEU A 2 -10.25 12.56 -7.36
C LEU A 2 -10.64 12.38 -5.88
N ILE A 3 -11.05 11.15 -5.55
CA ILE A 3 -10.87 10.57 -4.20
C ILE A 3 -10.07 9.27 -4.44
N ILE A 4 -8.75 9.36 -4.31
CA ILE A 4 -7.88 8.19 -4.21
C ILE A 4 -7.77 7.92 -2.71
N SER A 5 -8.34 6.80 -2.24
CA SER A 5 -8.49 6.57 -0.80
C SER A 5 -7.14 6.34 -0.09
N GLU A 6 -7.11 6.61 1.21
CA GLU A 6 -5.88 6.69 2.00
C GLU A 6 -5.16 5.35 2.24
N LYS A 7 -5.57 4.26 1.59
CA LYS A 7 -4.80 3.00 1.58
C LYS A 7 -3.39 3.18 1.00
N LEU A 8 -3.12 4.27 0.27
CA LEU A 8 -1.77 4.68 -0.13
C LEU A 8 -0.95 5.43 0.95
N ARG A 9 -1.56 5.96 2.02
CA ARG A 9 -0.79 6.69 3.07
C ARG A 9 0.00 5.77 3.99
N PHE A 10 -0.42 4.51 4.16
CA PHE A 10 0.43 3.49 4.82
C PHE A 10 1.70 3.19 4.00
N ILE A 11 1.64 3.35 2.66
CA ILE A 11 2.80 3.25 1.76
C ILE A 11 3.69 4.51 1.86
N MET A 12 3.11 5.69 2.10
CA MET A 12 3.87 6.93 2.27
C MET A 12 4.48 7.14 3.66
N MET A 13 3.99 6.47 4.72
CA MET A 13 4.66 6.56 6.02
C MET A 13 6.04 5.86 6.01
N ALA A 14 6.25 4.90 5.10
CA ALA A 14 7.55 4.35 4.75
C ALA A 14 8.45 5.31 3.92
N ALA A 15 7.94 6.48 3.51
CA ALA A 15 8.66 7.50 2.75
C ALA A 15 9.02 8.77 3.57
N SER A 16 8.43 8.98 4.75
CA SER A 16 8.63 10.20 5.55
C SER A 16 9.87 10.21 6.46
N PHE A 17 10.72 9.18 6.40
CA PHE A 17 12.08 9.21 6.98
C PHE A 17 13.14 9.82 6.03
N PHE A 18 12.71 10.39 4.91
CA PHE A 18 13.56 11.19 4.02
C PHE A 18 13.52 12.67 4.40
N MET A 19 14.50 13.12 5.22
CA MET A 19 15.20 14.42 5.10
C MET A 19 16.17 14.59 6.28
N HIS A 20 17.38 14.04 6.13
CA HIS A 20 18.58 14.56 6.80
C HIS A 20 19.75 14.48 5.81
N PRO A 21 20.61 15.53 5.72
CA PRO A 21 21.59 15.61 4.65
C PRO A 21 22.80 14.72 4.91
N LEU A 22 23.21 13.96 3.89
CA LEU A 22 24.50 13.30 3.84
C LEU A 22 25.57 14.32 3.46
N GLU A 23 26.38 14.74 4.44
CA GLU A 23 27.64 15.44 4.18
C GLU A 23 28.85 14.50 4.19
N SER A 24 29.84 14.87 3.36
CA SER A 24 31.28 14.56 3.42
C SER A 24 31.87 13.45 2.51
N TYR A 25 33.03 13.82 1.93
CA TYR A 25 33.97 13.07 1.06
C TYR A 25 33.45 12.72 -0.36
N GLY A 26 34.00 13.20 -1.50
CA GLY A 26 35.30 13.81 -1.81
C GLY A 26 36.27 12.76 -2.39
N ARG A 27 36.90 12.86 -3.58
CA ARG A 27 37.40 14.02 -4.36
C ARG A 27 37.66 13.63 -5.85
N ALA A 28 37.56 14.60 -6.78
CA ALA A 28 38.32 14.75 -8.05
C ALA A 28 38.25 13.60 -9.14
N SER A 29 38.45 13.80 -10.45
CA SER A 29 38.52 14.96 -11.36
C SER A 29 38.74 14.45 -12.81
N ALA A 30 38.29 15.06 -13.93
CA ALA A 30 37.20 16.00 -14.26
C ALA A 30 37.24 16.29 -15.78
N TYR A 31 36.11 16.35 -16.50
CA TYR A 31 35.98 17.08 -17.79
C TYR A 31 34.53 17.54 -18.06
N SER A 32 34.40 18.68 -18.75
CA SER A 32 33.17 19.48 -19.01
C SER A 32 31.92 18.70 -19.48
N ARG A 33 30.68 19.09 -19.14
CA ARG A 33 30.01 20.38 -19.45
C ARG A 33 28.91 20.75 -18.43
N ASN A 34 28.55 22.04 -18.40
CA ASN A 34 27.71 22.68 -17.38
C ASN A 34 26.34 23.12 -17.95
N PRO A 35 25.20 22.73 -17.33
CA PRO A 35 23.90 23.34 -17.59
C PRO A 35 23.20 23.91 -16.33
N ALA A 36 23.94 24.54 -15.42
CA ALA A 36 23.39 25.30 -14.28
C ALA A 36 22.99 26.75 -14.65
N VAL A 37 22.35 26.96 -15.82
CA VAL A 37 21.81 28.27 -16.26
C VAL A 37 20.48 28.10 -17.03
N VAL A 38 19.62 27.18 -16.60
CA VAL A 38 18.18 27.16 -16.90
C VAL A 38 17.45 26.68 -15.64
N ILE A 39 16.21 27.12 -15.41
CA ILE A 39 15.42 26.82 -14.19
C ILE A 39 15.92 27.56 -12.93
N SER A 40 16.05 28.88 -13.07
CA SER A 40 15.88 29.83 -11.95
C SER A 40 15.12 31.04 -12.50
N LYS A 41 14.04 31.44 -11.81
CA LYS A 41 12.90 32.29 -12.28
C LYS A 41 11.79 31.53 -13.03
N PHE A 42 10.83 30.99 -12.27
CA PHE A 42 9.38 31.29 -12.41
C PHE A 42 8.61 30.59 -11.27
N ALA A 43 8.83 31.07 -10.05
CA ALA A 43 7.89 30.93 -8.95
C ALA A 43 7.44 32.35 -8.57
N THR A 44 6.22 32.49 -8.06
CA THR A 44 5.53 33.77 -7.75
C THR A 44 4.94 34.51 -8.97
N ALA A 45 3.77 34.05 -9.43
CA ALA A 45 2.66 34.91 -9.87
C ALA A 45 1.37 34.08 -10.11
N ALA A 46 0.22 34.73 -9.91
CA ALA A 46 -1.11 34.35 -10.40
C ALA A 46 -1.83 33.11 -9.79
N THR A 47 -2.26 33.25 -8.53
CA THR A 47 -3.70 33.03 -8.26
C THR A 47 -4.49 34.14 -8.97
N THR A 48 -5.76 33.88 -9.33
CA THR A 48 -6.70 34.79 -10.02
C THR A 48 -6.54 34.87 -11.54
N THR A 49 -7.40 34.16 -12.27
CA THR A 49 -8.50 34.78 -13.04
C THR A 49 -9.43 33.69 -13.59
N PHE A 50 -10.71 33.79 -13.23
CA PHE A 50 -11.79 32.95 -13.74
C PHE A 50 -12.19 33.39 -15.17
N CYS A 51 -12.89 32.49 -15.88
CA CYS A 51 -13.77 32.77 -17.03
C CYS A 51 -13.19 32.76 -18.48
N ASN A 52 -14.02 32.20 -19.38
CA ASN A 52 -14.01 32.25 -20.85
C ASN A 52 -12.90 31.54 -21.65
N ALA A 53 -13.18 30.29 -22.06
CA ALA A 53 -13.66 30.04 -23.44
C ALA A 53 -14.29 28.64 -23.58
N SER A 54 -15.29 28.51 -24.45
CA SER A 54 -16.15 27.32 -24.59
C SER A 54 -15.96 26.58 -25.92
N ARG A 55 -16.45 25.32 -25.97
CA ARG A 55 -16.80 24.47 -27.14
C ARG A 55 -15.70 23.63 -27.83
N ARG A 56 -15.81 22.31 -27.65
CA ARG A 56 -16.06 21.24 -28.66
C ARG A 56 -15.61 19.89 -28.08
N SER A 57 -16.49 19.05 -27.53
CA SER A 57 -17.36 18.08 -28.24
C SER A 57 -16.62 17.02 -29.07
N CYS A 58 -16.39 15.82 -28.50
CA CYS A 58 -16.34 14.53 -29.21
C CYS A 58 -16.50 13.34 -28.23
N LEU A 59 -17.68 12.74 -28.24
CA LEU A 59 -18.01 11.35 -27.90
C LEU A 59 -18.51 10.69 -29.22
N PRO A 60 -18.69 9.36 -29.38
CA PRO A 60 -18.73 8.32 -28.33
C PRO A 60 -18.03 6.97 -28.65
N THR A 61 -17.46 6.30 -27.63
CA THR A 61 -17.37 4.82 -27.59
C THR A 61 -17.39 4.29 -26.14
N LEU A 62 -18.56 4.20 -25.50
CA LEU A 62 -18.71 3.60 -24.16
C LEU A 62 -20.07 2.89 -23.97
N ASN A 63 -20.55 2.22 -25.02
CA ASN A 63 -21.83 1.50 -25.05
C ASN A 63 -21.66 -0.03 -25.23
N ALA A 64 -20.55 -0.61 -24.74
CA ALA A 64 -20.20 -2.02 -24.97
C ALA A 64 -20.04 -2.87 -23.69
N LEU A 65 -20.44 -2.35 -22.52
CA LEU A 65 -20.38 -3.07 -21.22
C LEU A 65 -21.73 -3.06 -20.46
N ARG A 66 -22.85 -2.90 -21.18
CA ARG A 66 -24.20 -2.84 -20.58
C ARG A 66 -25.23 -3.75 -21.27
N ALA A 67 -24.82 -5.00 -21.54
CA ALA A 67 -25.70 -6.12 -21.89
C ALA A 67 -24.94 -7.43 -21.62
N GLY A 68 -25.49 -8.34 -20.79
CA GLY A 68 -24.88 -9.67 -20.60
C GLY A 68 -24.73 -10.21 -19.17
N ALA A 69 -25.63 -9.87 -18.23
CA ALA A 69 -25.86 -10.67 -17.02
C ALA A 69 -27.34 -10.55 -16.66
N THR A 70 -28.12 -11.57 -17.00
CA THR A 70 -29.58 -11.61 -16.83
C THR A 70 -29.99 -12.07 -15.44
N ASP A 71 -31.19 -11.64 -15.05
CA ASP A 71 -31.92 -11.95 -13.83
C ASP A 71 -31.82 -13.43 -13.38
N ASP A 72 -31.34 -13.66 -12.14
CA ASP A 72 -31.82 -14.75 -11.26
C ASP A 72 -31.28 -14.67 -9.81
N TYR A 73 -31.28 -13.48 -9.19
CA TYR A 73 -30.88 -13.33 -7.76
C TYR A 73 -31.72 -12.34 -6.93
N LEU A 74 -32.86 -11.87 -7.46
CA LEU A 74 -33.75 -10.89 -6.81
C LEU A 74 -35.20 -11.38 -6.66
N SER A 75 -35.43 -12.69 -6.67
CA SER A 75 -36.76 -13.31 -6.55
C SER A 75 -37.02 -14.04 -5.22
N SER A 76 -36.03 -14.14 -4.31
CA SER A 76 -36.13 -14.94 -3.07
C SER A 76 -36.29 -14.12 -1.78
N LEU A 77 -36.56 -12.81 -1.85
CA LEU A 77 -36.73 -11.91 -0.69
C LEU A 77 -38.14 -11.31 -0.53
N SER A 78 -39.10 -11.73 -1.35
CA SER A 78 -40.47 -11.16 -1.39
C SER A 78 -41.55 -12.06 -0.75
N SER A 79 -41.26 -12.69 0.39
CA SER A 79 -42.30 -13.35 1.21
C SER A 79 -41.96 -13.35 2.71
N GLY A 80 -41.92 -12.16 3.31
CA GLY A 80 -41.77 -11.98 4.76
C GLY A 80 -42.52 -10.73 5.23
N ASN A 81 -43.79 -10.90 5.63
CA ASN A 81 -44.61 -9.80 6.17
C ASN A 81 -44.07 -9.37 7.56
N GLY A 82 -43.14 -8.40 7.56
CA GLY A 82 -42.73 -7.65 8.73
C GLY A 82 -43.02 -6.17 8.52
N SER A 83 -44.04 -5.64 9.18
CA SER A 83 -44.43 -4.23 9.07
C SER A 83 -43.38 -3.32 9.71
N PHE A 84 -42.49 -2.73 8.91
CA PHE A 84 -41.66 -1.61 9.33
C PHE A 84 -42.29 -0.30 8.88
N SER A 85 -42.61 0.56 9.84
CA SER A 85 -43.25 1.85 9.62
C SER A 85 -42.28 2.84 8.96
N SER A 86 -42.62 3.29 7.76
CA SER A 86 -41.99 4.44 7.11
C SER A 86 -42.29 5.73 7.87
N GLY A 87 -41.26 6.48 8.32
CA GLY A 87 -41.53 7.74 9.03
C GLY A 87 -40.36 8.45 9.70
N ALA A 88 -39.23 8.68 9.01
CA ALA A 88 -38.26 9.71 9.40
C ALA A 88 -37.39 10.13 8.20
N THR A 89 -37.33 11.44 7.91
CA THR A 89 -36.42 12.03 6.92
C THR A 89 -34.99 12.07 7.47
N CYS A 90 -34.14 11.11 7.09
CA CYS A 90 -32.82 10.87 7.72
C CYS A 90 -31.69 11.86 7.33
N HIS A 91 -32.00 13.11 7.00
CA HIS A 91 -30.97 14.07 6.58
C HIS A 91 -30.03 14.51 7.71
N GLY A 92 -30.44 14.40 8.98
CA GLY A 92 -29.65 14.86 10.13
C GLY A 92 -28.50 13.95 10.56
N SER A 93 -28.75 12.67 10.85
CA SER A 93 -27.94 11.91 11.83
C SER A 93 -26.43 11.84 11.60
N LEU A 94 -25.94 11.72 10.35
CA LEU A 94 -24.51 11.72 10.05
C LEU A 94 -23.86 13.09 10.24
N VAL A 95 -24.53 14.12 9.74
CA VAL A 95 -24.04 15.51 9.76
C VAL A 95 -24.12 16.06 11.18
N ASP A 96 -25.24 15.82 11.88
CA ASP A 96 -25.44 16.18 13.28
C ASP A 96 -24.43 15.46 14.19
N ALA A 97 -24.11 14.19 13.93
CA ALA A 97 -23.09 13.46 14.70
C ALA A 97 -21.69 14.03 14.49
N ALA A 98 -21.34 14.46 13.27
CA ALA A 98 -20.05 15.07 12.96
C ALA A 98 -19.90 16.45 13.61
N PHE A 99 -20.91 17.33 13.48
CA PHE A 99 -20.91 18.63 14.15
C PHE A 99 -20.85 18.48 15.68
N SER A 100 -21.68 17.61 16.27
CA SER A 100 -21.67 17.36 17.70
C SER A 100 -20.34 16.80 18.22
N ALA A 101 -19.60 16.01 17.42
CA ALA A 101 -18.30 15.49 17.82
C ALA A 101 -17.24 16.60 17.90
N VAL A 102 -17.26 17.57 16.98
CA VAL A 102 -16.37 18.74 16.98
C VAL A 102 -16.72 19.69 18.15
N GLU A 103 -18.00 20.02 18.32
CA GLU A 103 -18.48 20.98 19.34
C GLU A 103 -18.22 20.54 20.79
N ILE A 104 -18.21 19.23 21.06
CA ILE A 104 -17.95 18.71 22.42
C ILE A 104 -16.54 19.00 22.87
N GLU A 105 -15.56 19.03 21.96
CA GLU A 105 -14.17 19.26 22.32
C GLU A 105 -13.78 20.74 22.31
N GLU A 106 -14.40 21.58 21.47
CA GLU A 106 -14.28 23.05 21.53
C GLU A 106 -14.61 23.61 22.93
N GLN A 107 -15.33 22.84 23.76
CA GLN A 107 -15.70 23.17 25.16
C GLN A 107 -14.73 22.61 26.22
N SER A 108 -13.66 21.92 25.82
CA SER A 108 -12.66 21.32 26.72
C SER A 108 -11.32 22.06 26.68
N ASP A 109 -10.71 22.28 27.86
CA ASP A 109 -9.58 23.21 28.02
C ASP A 109 -8.25 22.66 27.44
N ALA A 110 -7.80 23.26 26.33
CA ALA A 110 -6.76 22.71 25.46
C ALA A 110 -5.44 23.52 25.52
N THR A 111 -4.50 23.12 26.39
CA THR A 111 -3.22 23.84 26.61
C THR A 111 -1.94 22.99 26.51
N SER A 112 -1.95 21.85 25.79
CA SER A 112 -0.74 21.04 25.51
C SER A 112 -0.63 20.59 24.03
N PRO A 113 0.58 20.53 23.42
CA PRO A 113 0.78 19.98 22.08
C PRO A 113 0.40 18.50 21.92
N ASP A 114 0.49 17.69 22.98
CA ASP A 114 0.02 16.29 22.98
C ASP A 114 -1.50 16.18 22.73
N ASN A 115 -2.24 17.27 22.94
CA ASN A 115 -3.69 17.27 22.83
C ASN A 115 -4.21 17.10 21.39
N LYS A 116 -3.41 17.34 20.33
CA LYS A 116 -3.93 17.26 18.94
C LYS A 116 -4.23 15.84 18.45
N ASN A 117 -3.48 14.86 18.93
CA ASN A 117 -3.79 13.45 18.65
C ASN A 117 -4.96 12.99 19.52
N GLN A 118 -4.95 13.38 20.79
CA GLN A 118 -6.04 13.11 21.72
C GLN A 118 -7.38 13.67 21.21
N HIS A 119 -7.37 14.88 20.66
CA HIS A 119 -8.50 15.52 19.98
C HIS A 119 -9.10 14.61 18.93
N SER A 120 -8.25 14.21 17.99
CA SER A 120 -8.65 13.38 16.86
C SER A 120 -9.23 12.04 17.33
N ILE A 121 -8.67 11.44 18.39
CA ILE A 121 -9.17 10.21 19.00
C ILE A 121 -10.55 10.42 19.64
N VAL A 122 -10.74 11.49 20.42
CA VAL A 122 -12.01 11.80 21.10
C VAL A 122 -13.12 12.06 20.07
N LEU A 123 -12.86 12.93 19.09
CA LEU A 123 -13.77 13.27 18.00
C LEU A 123 -14.16 12.01 17.20
N ALA A 124 -13.18 11.19 16.79
CA ALA A 124 -13.44 9.94 16.08
C ALA A 124 -14.32 8.99 16.90
N ARG A 125 -14.00 8.76 18.18
CA ARG A 125 -14.79 7.88 19.04
C ARG A 125 -16.23 8.37 19.19
N HIS A 126 -16.42 9.66 19.45
CA HIS A 126 -17.76 10.22 19.65
C HIS A 126 -18.65 10.14 18.40
N PHE A 127 -18.07 10.36 17.22
CA PHE A 127 -18.75 10.13 15.94
C PHE A 127 -19.08 8.65 15.74
N LEU A 128 -18.07 7.77 15.87
CA LEU A 128 -18.20 6.34 15.60
C LEU A 128 -19.13 5.61 16.59
N GLU A 129 -19.25 6.05 17.85
CA GLU A 129 -20.24 5.54 18.81
C GLU A 129 -21.68 5.65 18.27
N ARG A 130 -21.96 6.66 17.45
CA ARG A 130 -23.29 6.92 16.85
C ARG A 130 -23.45 6.33 15.45
N THR A 131 -22.38 6.28 14.66
CA THR A 131 -22.44 5.94 13.23
C THR A 131 -21.92 4.55 12.89
N CYS A 132 -20.92 4.04 13.62
CA CYS A 132 -20.30 2.73 13.38
C CYS A 132 -19.79 2.08 14.69
N PRO A 133 -20.67 1.76 15.67
CA PRO A 133 -20.26 1.24 16.97
C PRO A 133 -19.56 -0.13 16.87
N ARG A 134 -19.76 -0.88 15.78
CA ARG A 134 -19.04 -2.13 15.50
C ARG A 134 -17.56 -1.92 15.23
N PHE A 135 -17.17 -0.79 14.64
CA PHE A 135 -15.75 -0.47 14.43
C PHE A 135 -15.03 -0.37 15.77
N LEU A 136 -15.58 0.38 16.72
CA LEU A 136 -15.04 0.55 18.08
C LEU A 136 -14.98 -0.73 18.93
N ALA A 137 -15.73 -1.77 18.53
CA ALA A 137 -15.70 -3.09 19.16
C ALA A 137 -14.71 -4.07 18.48
N SER A 138 -14.02 -3.65 17.41
CA SER A 138 -13.08 -4.48 16.66
C SER A 138 -11.66 -4.30 17.17
N GLU A 139 -10.80 -5.31 17.00
CA GLU A 139 -9.37 -5.18 17.31
C GLU A 139 -8.68 -4.06 16.49
N ILE A 140 -9.25 -3.71 15.33
CA ILE A 140 -8.74 -2.68 14.41
C ILE A 140 -8.92 -1.26 14.97
N SER A 141 -9.91 -1.00 15.84
CA SER A 141 -10.11 0.33 16.43
C SER A 141 -9.24 0.62 17.66
N ASN A 142 -8.54 -0.39 18.18
CA ASN A 142 -7.59 -0.20 19.28
C ASN A 142 -6.27 0.46 18.82
N ASP A 143 -6.12 0.67 17.52
CA ASP A 143 -5.03 1.39 16.87
C ASP A 143 -5.33 2.90 16.89
N GLU A 144 -4.62 3.64 17.75
CA GLU A 144 -4.78 5.08 17.92
C GLU A 144 -4.50 5.86 16.63
N ASP A 145 -3.59 5.41 15.75
CA ASP A 145 -3.28 6.11 14.49
C ASP A 145 -4.48 6.08 13.52
N ARG A 146 -5.30 5.01 13.56
CA ARG A 146 -6.56 4.96 12.80
C ARG A 146 -7.60 5.92 13.35
N LEU A 147 -7.76 5.98 14.67
CA LEU A 147 -8.67 6.95 15.29
C LEU A 147 -8.22 8.38 15.03
N ILE A 148 -6.91 8.67 15.07
CA ILE A 148 -6.34 9.97 14.72
C ILE A 148 -6.68 10.35 13.26
N LYS A 149 -6.53 9.43 12.31
CA LYS A 149 -6.86 9.69 10.89
C LYS A 149 -8.34 9.96 10.66
N ILE A 150 -9.21 9.15 11.28
CA ILE A 150 -10.66 9.33 11.21
C ILE A 150 -11.06 10.69 11.80
N GLY A 151 -10.54 11.03 12.98
CA GLY A 151 -10.84 12.30 13.65
C GLY A 151 -10.45 13.52 12.83
N ARG A 152 -9.20 13.55 12.34
CA ARG A 152 -8.72 14.61 11.44
C ARG A 152 -9.56 14.71 10.16
N SER A 153 -9.95 13.59 9.57
CA SER A 153 -10.83 13.60 8.39
C SER A 153 -12.21 14.18 8.69
N ILE A 154 -12.77 13.96 9.88
CA ILE A 154 -14.08 14.54 10.24
C ILE A 154 -13.93 16.04 10.50
N ASP A 155 -12.92 16.46 11.24
CA ASP A 155 -12.64 17.88 11.50
C ASP A 155 -12.38 18.66 10.18
N ASP A 156 -11.51 18.15 9.30
CA ASP A 156 -11.26 18.73 7.97
C ASP A 156 -12.53 18.79 7.10
N LEU A 157 -13.41 17.78 7.17
CA LEU A 157 -14.68 17.78 6.42
C LEU A 157 -15.65 18.83 6.99
N VAL A 158 -15.84 18.86 8.30
CA VAL A 158 -16.74 19.79 9.00
C VAL A 158 -16.25 21.22 8.85
N THR A 159 -14.98 21.50 9.12
CA THR A 159 -14.40 22.85 9.07
C THR A 159 -14.48 23.44 7.66
N ARG A 160 -14.16 22.67 6.61
CA ARG A 160 -14.36 23.14 5.22
C ARG A 160 -15.83 23.41 4.92
N SER A 161 -16.74 22.54 5.36
CA SER A 161 -18.18 22.73 5.12
C SER A 161 -18.72 23.99 5.79
N LYS A 162 -18.28 24.32 7.02
CA LYS A 162 -18.62 25.58 7.71
C LYS A 162 -18.23 26.79 6.84
N THR A 163 -16.99 26.81 6.33
CA THR A 163 -16.50 27.91 5.46
C THR A 163 -17.21 27.97 4.11
N GLU A 164 -17.56 26.82 3.51
CA GLU A 164 -18.27 26.76 2.22
C GLU A 164 -19.75 27.17 2.36
N MET A 165 -20.41 26.83 3.48
CA MET A 165 -21.80 27.22 3.78
C MET A 165 -22.00 28.74 3.94
N GLU A 166 -20.95 29.49 4.29
CA GLU A 166 -20.97 30.96 4.32
C GLU A 166 -20.97 31.58 2.90
N ASN A 167 -20.61 30.81 1.87
CA ASN A 167 -20.29 31.30 0.52
C ASN A 167 -21.10 30.64 -0.62
N GLU A 168 -21.74 29.48 -0.40
CA GLU A 168 -22.51 28.72 -1.40
C GLU A 168 -23.94 28.33 -0.92
N ASP A 169 -24.67 27.58 -1.76
CA ASP A 169 -25.95 26.95 -1.40
C ASP A 169 -25.76 25.93 -0.27
N VAL A 170 -26.22 26.30 0.93
CA VAL A 170 -26.21 25.51 2.17
C VAL A 170 -26.74 24.09 1.96
N SER A 171 -27.77 23.90 1.11
CA SER A 171 -28.37 22.58 0.88
C SER A 171 -27.45 21.63 0.12
N LYS A 172 -26.68 22.17 -0.84
CA LYS A 172 -25.69 21.44 -1.63
C LYS A 172 -24.47 21.06 -0.79
N VAL A 173 -23.92 22.01 -0.03
CA VAL A 173 -22.74 21.75 0.83
C VAL A 173 -23.06 20.70 1.89
N ALA A 174 -24.25 20.75 2.50
CA ALA A 174 -24.70 19.75 3.47
C ALA A 174 -24.86 18.34 2.88
N GLU A 175 -25.22 18.22 1.59
CA GLU A 175 -25.30 16.94 0.89
C GLU A 175 -23.92 16.39 0.50
N GLU A 176 -23.00 17.24 0.02
CA GLU A 176 -21.61 16.83 -0.27
C GLU A 176 -20.86 16.38 1.01
N LEU A 177 -21.10 17.06 2.14
CA LEU A 177 -20.62 16.62 3.46
C LEU A 177 -21.22 15.27 3.87
N ARG A 178 -22.55 15.10 3.75
CA ARG A 178 -23.26 13.85 4.09
C ARG A 178 -22.73 12.66 3.29
N GLN A 179 -22.48 12.84 2.00
CA GLN A 179 -21.90 11.81 1.13
C GLN A 179 -20.47 11.45 1.57
N SER A 180 -19.65 12.45 1.90
CA SER A 180 -18.27 12.24 2.37
C SER A 180 -18.22 11.47 3.70
N LEU A 181 -19.07 11.84 4.67
CA LEU A 181 -19.20 11.14 5.95
C LEU A 181 -19.80 9.73 5.79
N GLY A 182 -20.70 9.55 4.83
CA GLY A 182 -21.26 8.24 4.48
C GLY A 182 -20.19 7.26 3.98
N LEU A 183 -19.31 7.71 3.08
CA LEU A 183 -18.17 6.91 2.60
C LEU A 183 -17.18 6.57 3.73
N LEU A 184 -16.92 7.50 4.65
CA LEU A 184 -16.07 7.26 5.82
C LEU A 184 -16.69 6.20 6.75
N THR A 185 -18.01 6.26 6.97
CA THR A 185 -18.75 5.27 7.76
C THR A 185 -18.73 3.89 7.09
N GLU A 186 -18.93 3.83 5.77
CA GLU A 186 -18.83 2.58 4.99
C GLU A 186 -17.43 1.97 5.05
N GLU A 187 -16.36 2.77 4.93
CA GLU A 187 -14.99 2.28 5.10
C GLU A 187 -14.74 1.75 6.52
N CYS A 188 -15.27 2.41 7.55
CA CYS A 188 -15.20 1.93 8.94
C CYS A 188 -15.94 0.60 9.11
N ASP A 189 -17.17 0.45 8.60
CA ASP A 189 -17.94 -0.81 8.67
C ASP A 189 -17.25 -1.95 7.90
N ILE A 190 -16.66 -1.64 6.74
CA ILE A 190 -15.86 -2.58 5.94
C ILE A 190 -14.63 -3.05 6.73
N LEU A 191 -13.88 -2.13 7.36
CA LEU A 191 -12.74 -2.47 8.22
C LEU A 191 -13.19 -3.29 9.45
N ALA A 192 -14.23 -2.85 10.15
CA ALA A 192 -14.80 -3.50 11.34
C ALA A 192 -15.23 -4.94 11.08
N SER A 193 -15.64 -5.26 9.84
CA SER A 193 -16.04 -6.61 9.45
C SER A 193 -14.91 -7.64 9.52
N GLY A 194 -13.64 -7.20 9.50
CA GLY A 194 -12.46 -8.07 9.39
C GLY A 194 -12.33 -8.79 8.04
N LYS A 195 -13.23 -8.54 7.08
CA LYS A 195 -13.29 -9.24 5.78
C LYS A 195 -12.51 -8.53 4.66
N VAL A 196 -11.74 -7.49 4.98
CA VAL A 196 -10.92 -6.76 4.00
C VAL A 196 -9.69 -7.59 3.65
N GLN A 197 -9.81 -8.37 2.57
CA GLN A 197 -8.65 -8.93 1.90
C GLN A 197 -8.31 -8.09 0.68
N VAL A 198 -7.02 -7.94 0.39
CA VAL A 198 -6.54 -7.32 -0.84
C VAL A 198 -7.04 -8.16 -2.04
N PRO A 199 -7.80 -7.57 -2.98
CA PRO A 199 -8.27 -8.28 -4.16
C PRO A 199 -7.12 -8.87 -4.97
N LYS A 200 -7.34 -10.03 -5.57
CA LYS A 200 -6.39 -10.68 -6.47
C LYS A 200 -6.82 -10.55 -7.93
N ILE A 201 -5.85 -10.45 -8.82
CA ILE A 201 -6.03 -10.44 -10.28
C ILE A 201 -5.08 -11.43 -10.94
N ARG A 202 -5.51 -11.99 -12.07
CA ARG A 202 -4.72 -12.94 -12.85
C ARG A 202 -3.46 -12.28 -13.44
N PHE A 203 -2.28 -12.80 -13.14
CA PHE A 203 -1.01 -12.19 -13.54
C PHE A 203 -0.45 -12.74 -14.86
N GLY A 204 -0.85 -12.10 -15.97
CA GLY A 204 -0.25 -12.28 -17.29
C GLY A 204 -0.34 -13.72 -17.80
N LYS A 205 0.83 -14.32 -18.12
CA LYS A 205 0.98 -15.71 -18.55
C LYS A 205 1.30 -16.69 -17.41
N THR A 206 1.52 -16.19 -16.19
CA THR A 206 1.80 -17.05 -15.02
C THR A 206 0.52 -17.67 -14.48
N GLU A 207 -0.64 -17.06 -14.78
CA GLU A 207 -1.97 -17.40 -14.25
C GLU A 207 -2.08 -17.30 -12.71
N LEU A 208 -1.04 -16.78 -12.02
CA LEU A 208 -1.06 -16.53 -10.58
C LEU A 208 -2.15 -15.53 -10.20
N GLU A 209 -2.82 -15.78 -9.08
CA GLU A 209 -3.72 -14.82 -8.44
C GLU A 209 -2.91 -13.77 -7.65
N MET A 210 -2.37 -12.79 -8.36
CA MET A 210 -1.54 -11.73 -7.79
C MET A 210 -2.40 -10.72 -7.03
N PRO A 211 -2.15 -10.45 -5.74
CA PRO A 211 -2.84 -9.37 -5.02
C PRO A 211 -2.51 -8.01 -5.64
N ILE A 212 -3.49 -7.13 -5.76
CA ILE A 212 -3.33 -5.78 -6.34
C ILE A 212 -2.40 -4.87 -5.51
N LEU A 213 -2.08 -5.28 -4.29
CA LEU A 213 -1.05 -4.69 -3.45
C LEU A 213 -0.01 -5.78 -3.10
N SER A 214 1.26 -5.44 -3.21
CA SER A 214 2.40 -6.32 -2.90
C SER A 214 3.26 -5.71 -1.80
N LEU A 215 3.92 -6.55 -0.99
CA LEU A 215 4.85 -6.11 0.04
C LEU A 215 6.27 -6.04 -0.53
N GLY A 216 6.74 -4.83 -0.85
CA GLY A 216 8.10 -4.58 -1.33
C GLY A 216 9.10 -4.41 -0.19
N CYS A 217 10.05 -5.32 -0.07
CA CYS A 217 10.89 -5.48 1.12
C CYS A 217 12.31 -4.89 1.00
N MET A 218 12.53 -3.89 0.14
CA MET A 218 13.83 -3.19 0.03
C MET A 218 14.30 -2.57 1.36
N ARG A 219 13.35 -2.16 2.22
CA ARG A 219 13.63 -1.58 3.54
C ARG A 219 13.59 -2.58 4.70
N PHE A 220 13.41 -3.87 4.43
CA PHE A 220 13.39 -4.95 5.44
C PHE A 220 14.80 -5.43 5.84
N GLN A 221 15.82 -4.67 5.47
CA GLN A 221 17.19 -4.85 5.89
C GLN A 221 17.49 -4.01 7.12
N GLN A 222 18.30 -4.53 8.02
CA GLN A 222 18.96 -3.73 9.07
C GLN A 222 20.09 -2.88 8.46
N ALA A 223 20.89 -3.45 7.56
CA ALA A 223 22.06 -2.78 6.99
C ALA A 223 22.32 -3.15 5.53
N TRP A 224 22.93 -2.20 4.80
CA TRP A 224 23.31 -2.35 3.40
C TRP A 224 24.70 -2.98 3.31
N GLY A 225 24.89 -3.86 2.32
CA GLY A 225 26.15 -4.57 2.13
C GLY A 225 26.28 -5.81 3.01
N ALA A 226 27.53 -6.24 3.24
CA ALA A 226 27.85 -7.54 3.85
C ALA A 226 28.14 -7.48 5.36
N SER A 227 27.62 -6.47 6.07
CA SER A 227 27.86 -6.33 7.53
C SER A 227 26.95 -7.20 8.40
N ILE A 228 26.03 -7.95 7.78
CA ILE A 228 25.06 -8.85 8.41
C ILE A 228 25.16 -10.16 7.63
N GLU A 229 25.67 -11.22 8.24
CA GLU A 229 25.81 -12.54 7.60
C GLU A 229 24.92 -13.61 8.25
N THR A 230 24.48 -13.37 9.48
CA THR A 230 23.68 -14.29 10.29
C THR A 230 22.59 -13.55 11.07
N MET A 231 21.62 -14.28 11.63
CA MET A 231 20.60 -13.69 12.49
C MET A 231 21.17 -13.17 13.82
N ASP A 232 22.35 -13.63 14.26
CA ASP A 232 23.02 -13.12 15.46
C ASP A 232 23.51 -11.67 15.29
N ASP A 233 23.68 -11.22 14.03
CA ASP A 233 24.03 -9.82 13.69
C ASP A 233 22.80 -8.89 13.65
N VAL A 234 21.58 -9.44 13.65
CA VAL A 234 20.31 -8.70 13.52
C VAL A 234 19.75 -8.35 14.90
N SER A 235 19.35 -7.09 15.10
CA SER A 235 18.75 -6.69 16.38
C SER A 235 17.37 -7.32 16.56
N PRO A 236 17.03 -7.80 17.76
CA PRO A 236 15.72 -8.41 18.02
C PRO A 236 14.55 -7.48 17.68
N GLU A 237 14.67 -6.19 17.98
CA GLU A 237 13.66 -5.15 17.67
C GLU A 237 13.44 -5.00 16.15
N CYS A 238 14.51 -4.98 15.35
CA CYS A 238 14.41 -4.90 13.90
C CYS A 238 13.67 -6.13 13.33
N GLN A 239 14.02 -7.32 13.83
CA GLN A 239 13.40 -8.56 13.38
C GLN A 239 11.95 -8.70 13.84
N GLU A 240 11.63 -8.33 15.08
CA GLU A 240 10.25 -8.36 15.61
C GLU A 240 9.33 -7.40 14.84
N ASN A 241 9.79 -6.18 14.55
CA ASN A 241 9.06 -5.24 13.73
C ASN A 241 8.78 -5.80 12.32
N LEU A 242 9.79 -6.43 11.68
CA LEU A 242 9.65 -7.07 10.37
C LEU A 242 8.61 -8.21 10.40
N ILE A 243 8.68 -9.08 11.41
CA ILE A 243 7.72 -10.18 11.61
C ILE A 243 6.31 -9.62 11.78
N ASN A 244 6.14 -8.55 12.56
CA ASN A 244 4.84 -7.91 12.78
C ASN A 244 4.26 -7.30 11.49
N ILE A 245 5.08 -6.62 10.68
CA ILE A 245 4.66 -6.10 9.38
C ILE A 245 4.26 -7.24 8.43
N LEU A 246 5.06 -8.32 8.37
CA LEU A 246 4.81 -9.46 7.49
C LEU A 246 3.50 -10.19 7.88
N ARG A 247 3.33 -10.49 9.17
CA ARG A 247 2.10 -11.02 9.78
C ARG A 247 0.88 -10.18 9.43
N TYR A 248 0.99 -8.86 9.58
CA TYR A 248 -0.12 -7.94 9.30
C TYR A 248 -0.47 -7.89 7.81
N ALA A 249 0.54 -7.84 6.94
CA ALA A 249 0.37 -7.88 5.50
C ALA A 249 -0.36 -9.16 5.05
N VAL A 250 0.07 -10.33 5.54
CA VAL A 250 -0.56 -11.62 5.23
C VAL A 250 -2.00 -11.70 5.74
N LYS A 251 -2.28 -11.23 6.98
CA LYS A 251 -3.65 -11.14 7.52
C LYS A 251 -4.59 -10.27 6.66
N LEU A 252 -4.07 -9.23 6.01
CA LEU A 252 -4.82 -8.39 5.06
C LEU A 252 -4.89 -8.96 3.63
N GLY A 253 -4.36 -10.16 3.37
CA GLY A 253 -4.35 -10.77 2.05
C GLY A 253 -3.24 -10.25 1.10
N VAL A 254 -2.30 -9.44 1.59
CA VAL A 254 -1.06 -9.11 0.86
C VAL A 254 -0.19 -10.35 0.82
N THR A 255 -0.46 -11.18 -0.18
CA THR A 255 0.09 -12.53 -0.36
C THR A 255 1.26 -12.56 -1.34
N HIS A 256 1.67 -11.41 -1.91
CA HIS A 256 2.91 -11.28 -2.69
C HIS A 256 3.95 -10.52 -1.89
N ILE A 257 5.06 -11.19 -1.61
CA ILE A 257 6.20 -10.66 -0.86
C ILE A 257 7.40 -10.62 -1.81
N GLU A 258 7.99 -9.44 -1.95
CA GLU A 258 9.01 -9.15 -2.94
C GLU A 258 10.30 -8.68 -2.27
N THR A 259 11.40 -9.37 -2.53
CA THR A 259 12.74 -8.95 -2.12
C THR A 259 13.76 -9.09 -3.26
N ALA A 260 15.02 -8.78 -2.98
CA ALA A 260 16.13 -8.98 -3.90
C ALA A 260 17.40 -9.27 -3.12
N ARG A 261 18.29 -10.08 -3.70
CA ARG A 261 19.61 -10.36 -3.10
C ARG A 261 20.46 -9.10 -2.88
N GLY A 262 20.19 -8.05 -3.66
CA GLY A 262 20.82 -6.73 -3.50
C GLY A 262 20.31 -5.88 -2.34
N TYR A 263 19.21 -6.27 -1.67
CA TYR A 263 18.61 -5.51 -0.56
C TYR A 263 19.27 -5.87 0.79
N GLY A 264 20.59 -5.88 0.86
CA GLY A 264 21.35 -6.17 2.10
C GLY A 264 20.92 -7.49 2.77
N SER A 265 20.59 -7.41 4.05
CA SER A 265 20.10 -8.51 4.88
C SER A 265 18.62 -8.90 4.66
N SER A 266 17.89 -8.26 3.73
CA SER A 266 16.45 -8.45 3.56
C SER A 266 16.04 -9.92 3.37
N GLU A 267 16.70 -10.68 2.47
CA GLU A 267 16.34 -12.09 2.26
C GLU A 267 16.53 -12.97 3.52
N LEU A 268 17.58 -12.70 4.31
CA LEU A 268 17.89 -13.44 5.55
C LEU A 268 16.79 -13.23 6.60
N GLN A 269 16.47 -11.96 6.83
CA GLN A 269 15.46 -11.56 7.81
C GLN A 269 14.04 -11.98 7.40
N ILE A 270 13.73 -11.93 6.10
CA ILE A 270 12.46 -12.44 5.56
C ILE A 270 12.39 -13.95 5.67
N GLY A 271 13.46 -14.68 5.37
CA GLY A 271 13.48 -16.14 5.48
C GLY A 271 13.19 -16.61 6.90
N GLU A 272 13.82 -15.97 7.88
CA GLU A 272 13.56 -16.26 9.30
C GLU A 272 12.14 -15.87 9.73
N ALA A 273 11.61 -14.74 9.27
CA ALA A 273 10.23 -14.35 9.56
C ALA A 273 9.20 -15.29 8.92
N LEU A 274 9.43 -15.73 7.67
CA LEU A 274 8.59 -16.72 6.99
C LEU A 274 8.62 -18.07 7.72
N ARG A 275 9.79 -18.54 8.13
CA ARG A 275 9.96 -19.77 8.93
C ARG A 275 9.08 -19.72 10.19
N MET A 276 9.16 -18.64 10.96
CA MET A 276 8.34 -18.45 12.17
C MET A 276 6.84 -18.41 11.86
N LEU A 277 6.42 -17.70 10.81
CA LEU A 277 5.01 -17.63 10.39
C LEU A 277 4.45 -18.99 9.95
N PHE A 278 5.26 -19.82 9.29
CA PHE A 278 4.88 -21.18 8.90
C PHE A 278 4.81 -22.13 10.12
N GLU A 279 5.81 -22.09 11.01
CA GLU A 279 5.86 -22.93 12.22
C GLU A 279 4.73 -22.62 13.20
N ASN A 280 4.35 -21.34 13.33
CA ASN A 280 3.22 -20.90 14.13
C ASN A 280 1.85 -21.20 13.49
N GLY A 281 1.81 -21.68 12.24
CA GLY A 281 0.57 -21.92 11.48
C GLY A 281 -0.18 -20.64 11.10
N GLU A 282 0.49 -19.48 11.06
CA GLU A 282 -0.12 -18.19 10.69
C GLU A 282 -0.41 -18.08 9.19
N THR A 283 0.35 -18.82 8.37
CA THR A 283 0.17 -18.98 6.92
C THR A 283 0.92 -20.22 6.45
N ARG A 284 0.72 -20.62 5.18
CA ARG A 284 1.42 -21.77 4.57
C ARG A 284 2.25 -21.28 3.39
N ARG A 285 3.29 -22.03 3.01
CA ARG A 285 4.17 -21.64 1.90
C ARG A 285 3.41 -21.48 0.58
N GLU A 286 2.44 -22.35 0.31
CA GLU A 286 1.61 -22.31 -0.90
C GLU A 286 0.58 -21.18 -0.94
N ASP A 287 0.30 -20.51 0.19
CA ASP A 287 -0.62 -19.37 0.24
C ASP A 287 0.06 -18.05 -0.17
N LEU A 288 1.38 -18.06 -0.34
CA LEU A 288 2.22 -16.89 -0.64
C LEU A 288 2.88 -17.00 -2.01
N ILE A 289 2.90 -15.88 -2.73
CA ILE A 289 3.76 -15.65 -3.89
C ILE A 289 5.04 -15.00 -3.35
N ILE A 290 6.17 -15.71 -3.40
CA ILE A 290 7.47 -15.16 -3.02
C ILE A 290 8.24 -14.81 -4.29
N GLN A 291 8.62 -13.54 -4.42
CA GLN A 291 9.50 -13.03 -5.46
C GLN A 291 10.88 -12.66 -4.90
N THR A 292 11.94 -13.11 -5.57
CA THR A 292 13.27 -12.53 -5.38
C THR A 292 13.91 -12.08 -6.69
N LYS A 293 14.88 -11.16 -6.62
CA LYS A 293 15.69 -10.70 -7.75
C LYS A 293 17.18 -10.96 -7.50
N VAL A 294 17.86 -11.55 -8.48
CA VAL A 294 19.32 -11.78 -8.45
C VAL A 294 20.02 -10.96 -9.55
N PRO A 295 21.18 -10.34 -9.28
CA PRO A 295 21.98 -9.72 -10.33
C PRO A 295 22.62 -10.80 -11.22
N LEU A 296 22.84 -10.48 -12.50
CA LEU A 296 23.62 -11.32 -13.39
C LEU A 296 25.08 -11.43 -12.91
N ARG A 297 25.78 -12.47 -13.36
CA ARG A 297 27.19 -12.72 -13.04
C ARG A 297 28.01 -13.05 -14.29
N PRO A 298 29.33 -12.76 -14.32
CA PRO A 298 30.21 -13.11 -15.44
C PRO A 298 30.17 -14.59 -15.86
N THR A 299 29.91 -15.51 -14.94
CA THR A 299 29.88 -16.96 -15.21
C THR A 299 28.61 -17.65 -14.71
N ALA A 300 28.22 -18.74 -15.37
CA ALA A 300 27.12 -19.59 -14.94
C ALA A 300 27.33 -20.20 -13.55
N THR A 301 28.59 -20.41 -13.13
CA THR A 301 28.95 -20.90 -11.80
C THR A 301 28.62 -19.87 -10.72
N GLU A 302 29.15 -18.64 -10.83
CA GLU A 302 28.84 -17.54 -9.90
C GLU A 302 27.34 -17.21 -9.87
N PHE A 303 26.66 -17.32 -11.02
CA PHE A 303 25.22 -17.08 -11.10
C PHE A 303 24.41 -18.16 -10.37
N ARG A 304 24.86 -19.42 -10.41
CA ARG A 304 24.28 -20.51 -9.60
C ARG A 304 24.50 -20.28 -8.11
N GLU A 305 25.71 -19.88 -7.72
CA GLU A 305 26.06 -19.60 -6.33
C GLU A 305 25.18 -18.50 -5.73
N ILE A 306 24.89 -17.42 -6.47
CA ILE A 306 24.01 -16.36 -5.98
C ILE A 306 22.53 -16.77 -5.91
N ILE A 307 22.07 -17.63 -6.83
CA ILE A 307 20.71 -18.21 -6.77
C ILE A 307 20.57 -19.14 -5.54
N GLU A 308 21.51 -20.05 -5.31
CA GLU A 308 21.48 -20.93 -4.13
C GLU A 308 21.67 -20.15 -2.82
N ARG A 309 22.41 -19.04 -2.85
CA ARG A 309 22.46 -18.11 -1.70
C ARG A 309 21.08 -17.54 -1.40
N SER A 310 20.33 -17.03 -2.38
CA SER A 310 18.97 -16.55 -2.16
C SER A 310 18.04 -17.63 -1.58
N PHE A 311 18.09 -18.87 -2.09
CA PHE A 311 17.32 -19.98 -1.51
C PHE A 311 17.70 -20.30 -0.06
N LYS A 312 19.00 -20.33 0.25
CA LYS A 312 19.51 -20.56 1.61
C LYS A 312 19.03 -19.48 2.58
N GLU A 313 19.14 -18.22 2.18
CA GLU A 313 18.87 -17.07 3.06
C GLU A 313 17.35 -16.88 3.27
N LEU A 314 16.55 -17.10 2.23
CA LEU A 314 15.08 -17.17 2.34
C LEU A 314 14.59 -18.42 3.07
N GLN A 315 15.44 -19.44 3.26
CA GLN A 315 15.07 -20.74 3.83
C GLN A 315 13.93 -21.44 3.06
N LEU A 316 13.93 -21.34 1.71
CA LEU A 316 12.86 -21.85 0.84
C LEU A 316 13.36 -22.86 -0.19
N ASP A 317 12.60 -23.94 -0.38
CA ASP A 317 12.81 -24.92 -1.47
C ASP A 317 12.50 -24.34 -2.86
N TYR A 318 11.58 -23.36 -2.94
CA TYR A 318 11.22 -22.71 -4.19
C TYR A 318 10.77 -21.26 -4.01
N VAL A 319 10.91 -20.47 -5.09
CA VAL A 319 10.29 -19.15 -5.27
C VAL A 319 9.31 -19.21 -6.43
N ASP A 320 8.25 -18.40 -6.34
CA ASP A 320 7.22 -18.32 -7.36
C ASP A 320 7.73 -17.50 -8.55
N LEU A 321 8.42 -16.40 -8.25
CA LEU A 321 8.96 -15.47 -9.23
C LEU A 321 10.46 -15.26 -8.97
N LEU A 322 11.32 -15.54 -9.95
CA LEU A 322 12.70 -15.05 -9.98
C LEU A 322 12.81 -13.93 -11.02
N SER A 323 13.32 -12.77 -10.64
CA SER A 323 13.64 -11.68 -11.58
C SER A 323 15.14 -11.52 -11.81
N LEU A 324 15.54 -11.27 -13.05
CA LEU A 324 16.92 -10.92 -13.40
C LEU A 324 17.15 -9.42 -13.19
N HIS A 325 17.84 -9.07 -12.10
CA HIS A 325 17.95 -7.68 -11.67
C HIS A 325 18.87 -6.87 -12.61
N GLY A 326 18.28 -5.90 -13.32
CA GLY A 326 19.04 -4.89 -14.07
C GLY A 326 19.35 -5.23 -15.54
N LEU A 327 18.54 -6.07 -16.19
CA LEU A 327 18.66 -6.41 -17.62
C LEU A 327 18.31 -5.22 -18.54
N ASN A 328 19.25 -4.27 -18.71
CA ASN A 328 18.98 -2.99 -19.39
C ASN A 328 19.79 -2.74 -20.67
N MET A 329 20.96 -3.39 -20.85
CA MET A 329 21.90 -3.15 -21.95
C MET A 329 22.31 -4.46 -22.62
N ASP A 330 22.76 -4.37 -23.88
CA ASP A 330 23.17 -5.53 -24.71
C ASP A 330 24.19 -6.46 -24.02
N GLU A 331 25.15 -5.92 -23.27
CA GLU A 331 26.11 -6.70 -22.48
C GLU A 331 25.42 -7.68 -21.50
N GLN A 332 24.32 -7.25 -20.86
CA GLN A 332 23.56 -8.13 -19.96
C GLN A 332 22.75 -9.18 -20.72
N TYR A 333 22.28 -8.88 -21.94
CA TYR A 333 21.67 -9.88 -22.83
C TYR A 333 22.68 -10.91 -23.31
N ASP A 334 23.91 -10.50 -23.63
CA ASP A 334 24.99 -11.39 -24.03
C ASP A 334 25.44 -12.29 -22.88
N LEU A 335 25.55 -11.78 -21.65
CA LEU A 335 25.73 -12.64 -20.47
C LEU A 335 24.57 -13.65 -20.32
N LEU A 336 23.33 -13.21 -20.53
CA LEU A 336 22.16 -14.07 -20.34
C LEU A 336 22.07 -15.19 -21.39
N LEU A 337 22.36 -14.90 -22.66
CA LEU A 337 22.04 -15.74 -23.82
C LEU A 337 23.25 -16.21 -24.66
N ASN A 338 24.38 -15.50 -24.63
CA ASN A 338 25.51 -15.65 -25.57
C ASN A 338 26.89 -15.70 -24.88
N ASN A 339 26.97 -16.07 -23.60
CA ASN A 339 28.18 -15.98 -22.75
C ASN A 339 29.28 -17.02 -23.08
N GLY A 340 29.11 -17.77 -24.17
CA GLY A 340 30.11 -18.69 -24.73
C GLY A 340 30.68 -19.66 -23.70
N LYS A 341 32.01 -19.66 -23.55
CA LYS A 341 32.75 -20.57 -22.64
C LYS A 341 32.41 -20.40 -21.15
N ASN A 342 31.82 -19.27 -20.75
CA ASN A 342 31.47 -18.98 -19.36
C ASN A 342 30.07 -19.53 -18.98
N GLY A 343 29.32 -20.03 -19.97
CA GLY A 343 27.98 -20.58 -19.81
C GLY A 343 26.88 -19.51 -19.79
N ASN A 344 25.83 -19.72 -20.60
CA ASN A 344 24.67 -18.83 -20.64
C ASN A 344 23.90 -18.87 -19.32
N LEU A 345 23.61 -17.71 -18.74
CA LEU A 345 22.92 -17.66 -17.45
C LEU A 345 21.48 -18.18 -17.55
N ILE A 346 20.83 -18.07 -18.71
CA ILE A 346 19.46 -18.55 -18.91
C ILE A 346 19.35 -20.08 -18.74
N ASP A 347 20.41 -20.82 -19.05
CA ASP A 347 20.40 -22.29 -18.95
C ASP A 347 20.50 -22.75 -17.49
N VAL A 348 21.14 -21.96 -16.63
CA VAL A 348 21.04 -22.11 -15.18
C VAL A 348 19.60 -21.90 -14.74
N VAL A 349 18.95 -20.79 -15.12
CA VAL A 349 17.54 -20.55 -14.72
C VAL A 349 16.62 -21.68 -15.16
N LYS A 350 16.73 -22.15 -16.42
CA LYS A 350 15.95 -23.28 -16.95
C LYS A 350 16.14 -24.55 -16.13
N GLU A 351 17.35 -24.82 -15.64
CA GLU A 351 17.62 -25.98 -14.77
C GLU A 351 16.88 -25.86 -13.42
N TYR A 352 16.88 -24.67 -12.80
CA TYR A 352 16.12 -24.43 -11.56
C TYR A 352 14.60 -24.49 -11.77
N MET A 353 14.11 -24.04 -12.94
CA MET A 353 12.71 -24.21 -13.34
C MET A 353 12.36 -25.68 -13.56
N ALA A 354 13.21 -26.46 -14.24
CA ALA A 354 13.01 -27.89 -14.45
C ALA A 354 13.04 -28.69 -13.12
N LYS A 355 13.82 -28.23 -12.14
CA LYS A 355 13.81 -28.74 -10.76
C LYS A 355 12.62 -28.25 -9.91
N GLY A 356 11.78 -27.37 -10.45
CA GLY A 356 10.63 -26.79 -9.73
C GLY A 356 10.99 -25.77 -8.64
N LYS A 357 12.27 -25.39 -8.50
CA LYS A 357 12.78 -24.38 -7.55
C LYS A 357 12.38 -22.94 -7.94
N ILE A 358 12.12 -22.70 -9.22
CA ILE A 358 11.60 -21.42 -9.74
C ILE A 358 10.34 -21.74 -10.54
N LYS A 359 9.19 -21.11 -10.23
CA LYS A 359 7.97 -21.33 -11.03
C LYS A 359 7.95 -20.47 -12.29
N HIS A 360 8.28 -19.18 -12.18
CA HIS A 360 8.32 -18.26 -13.31
C HIS A 360 9.55 -17.33 -13.28
N LEU A 361 9.94 -16.87 -14.46
CA LEU A 361 11.06 -15.96 -14.69
C LEU A 361 10.55 -14.58 -15.17
N GLY A 362 11.12 -13.51 -14.63
CA GLY A 362 10.97 -12.13 -15.09
C GLY A 362 12.31 -11.38 -15.11
N PHE A 363 12.27 -10.07 -15.35
CA PHE A 363 13.40 -9.14 -15.26
C PHE A 363 12.90 -7.72 -14.97
#